data_AF-A0A7C1V0N9-F1
#
_entry.id   AF-A0A7C1V0N9-F1
#
_cell.length_a   1.000
_cell.length_b   1.000
_cell.length_c   1.000
_cell.angle_alpha   90.00
_cell.angle_beta   90.00
_cell.angle_gamma   90.00
#
_symmetry.space_group_name_H-M   'P 1'
#
loop_
_entity.id
_entity.type
_entity.pdbx_description
1 polymer ?
#
loop_
_entity_poly.entity_id
_entity_poly.type
_entity_poly.pdbx_seq_one_letter_code
_entity_poly.pdbx_strand_id
1 'polypeptide(L)'
;MAAVKGGRKRKEKKNIPSGIAHIQSTFNNTIITITDKSGNVIAWSSAGSKGFKGSRKSTPFAAQVAAEDAAKKAMEHGMRT
;
A
#
# COMPACT_ATOMS: atom_id res chain seq x y z
N MET A 1 -30.48 3.47 22.32
CA MET A 1 -30.20 4.01 20.97
C MET A 1 -29.10 3.17 20.33
N ALA A 2 -29.45 2.33 19.36
CA ALA A 2 -28.51 1.40 18.73
C ALA A 2 -27.59 2.15 17.76
N ALA A 3 -26.28 2.03 17.95
CA ALA A 3 -25.27 2.63 17.08
C ALA A 3 -25.34 1.98 15.68
N VAL A 4 -25.60 2.80 14.67
CA VAL A 4 -25.62 2.39 13.26
C VAL A 4 -24.18 2.02 12.87
N LYS A 5 -23.90 0.71 12.77
CA LYS A 5 -22.65 0.20 12.18
C LYS A 5 -22.59 0.65 10.73
N GLY A 6 -21.88 1.74 10.46
CA GLY A 6 -21.62 2.25 9.11
C GLY A 6 -21.09 1.11 8.24
N GLY A 7 -21.87 0.73 7.22
CA GLY A 7 -21.50 -0.33 6.30
C GLY A 7 -20.16 0.01 5.66
N ARG A 8 -19.15 -0.85 5.87
CA ARG A 8 -17.90 -0.78 5.11
C ARG A 8 -18.28 -0.90 3.64
N LYS A 9 -18.24 0.22 2.89
CA LYS A 9 -18.37 0.20 1.44
C LYS A 9 -17.40 -0.86 0.92
N ARG A 10 -17.96 -1.92 0.35
CA ARG A 10 -17.21 -3.01 -0.26
C ARG A 10 -16.33 -2.34 -1.31
N LYS A 11 -15.00 -2.35 -1.11
CA LYS A 11 -14.08 -1.85 -2.13
C LYS A 11 -14.41 -2.62 -3.40
N GLU A 12 -14.97 -1.93 -4.39
CA GLU A 12 -15.18 -2.49 -5.70
C GLU A 12 -13.82 -3.05 -6.15
N LYS A 13 -13.76 -4.35 -6.43
CA LYS A 13 -12.60 -4.97 -7.05
C LYS A 13 -12.55 -4.48 -8.49
N LYS A 14 -12.11 -3.23 -8.68
CA LYS A 14 -11.78 -2.71 -9.98
C LYS A 14 -10.51 -3.42 -10.41
N ASN A 15 -10.61 -4.19 -11.48
CA ASN A 15 -9.48 -4.89 -12.08
C ASN A 15 -8.68 -3.83 -12.86
N ILE A 16 -7.70 -3.22 -12.20
CA ILE A 16 -6.94 -2.09 -12.77
C ILE A 16 -5.64 -2.67 -13.33
N PRO A 17 -5.48 -2.76 -14.66
CA PRO A 17 -4.34 -3.45 -15.25
C PRO A 17 -3.04 -2.68 -15.04
N SER A 18 -3.08 -1.34 -15.13
CA SER A 18 -1.88 -0.47 -15.06
C SER A 18 -2.09 0.64 -14.04
N GLY A 19 -1.02 1.00 -13.33
CA GLY A 19 -1.05 2.03 -12.30
C GLY A 19 0.31 2.71 -12.12
N ILE A 20 0.37 3.65 -11.18
CA ILE A 20 1.57 4.42 -10.84
C ILE A 20 2.01 4.06 -9.42
N ALA A 21 3.28 3.71 -9.27
CA ALA A 21 3.90 3.47 -7.97
C ALA A 21 4.55 4.75 -7.44
N HIS A 22 4.04 5.26 -6.32
CA HIS A 22 4.60 6.37 -5.58
C HIS A 22 5.45 5.85 -4.42
N ILE A 23 6.74 6.18 -4.42
CA ILE A 23 7.68 5.77 -3.39
C ILE A 23 8.13 7.02 -2.64
N GLN A 24 7.69 7.14 -1.40
CA GLN A 24 8.17 8.16 -0.48
C GLN A 24 9.24 7.55 0.41
N SER A 25 10.50 7.78 0.04
CA SER A 25 11.67 7.36 0.82
C SER A 25 12.16 8.53 1.66
N THR A 26 12.13 8.37 2.98
CA THR A 26 12.69 9.34 3.94
C THR A 26 13.70 8.63 4.83
N PHE A 27 14.55 9.39 5.52
CA PHE A 27 15.54 8.85 6.46
C PHE A 27 14.95 8.01 7.60
N ASN A 28 13.64 8.10 7.85
CA ASN A 28 12.97 7.44 8.98
C ASN A 28 11.96 6.36 8.57
N ASN A 29 11.56 6.34 7.29
CA ASN A 29 10.53 5.43 6.79
C ASN A 29 10.49 5.42 5.25
N THR A 30 10.12 4.28 4.69
CA THR A 30 9.76 4.14 3.28
C THR A 30 8.28 3.77 3.19
N ILE A 31 7.51 4.58 2.46
CA ILE A 31 6.09 4.38 2.21
C ILE A 31 5.90 4.20 0.71
N ILE A 32 5.21 3.15 0.33
CA ILE A 32 5.00 2.75 -1.05
C ILE A 32 3.50 2.69 -1.27
N THR A 33 3.02 3.53 -2.17
CA THR A 33 1.61 3.67 -2.50
C THR A 33 1.44 3.40 -3.97
N ILE A 34 0.55 2.48 -4.30
CA ILE A 34 0.23 2.12 -5.67
C ILE A 34 -1.15 2.68 -5.99
N THR A 35 -1.20 3.47 -7.05
CA THR A 35 -2.38 4.22 -7.48
C THR A 35 -2.79 3.85 -8.89
N ASP A 36 -4.03 4.12 -9.23
CA ASP A 36 -4.48 4.16 -10.63
C ASP A 36 -3.95 5.42 -11.33
N LYS A 37 -4.04 5.47 -12.67
CA LYS A 37 -3.76 6.69 -13.46
C LYS A 37 -4.60 7.90 -13.03
N SER A 38 -5.76 7.64 -12.43
CA SER A 38 -6.65 8.67 -11.88
C SER A 38 -6.25 9.15 -10.48
N GLY A 39 -5.16 8.64 -9.90
CA GLY A 39 -4.71 9.00 -8.54
C GLY A 39 -5.42 8.26 -7.40
N ASN A 40 -6.30 7.30 -7.71
CA ASN A 40 -6.99 6.51 -6.69
C ASN A 40 -6.04 5.48 -6.07
N VAL A 41 -5.92 5.47 -4.74
CA VAL A 41 -5.06 4.51 -4.02
C VAL A 41 -5.68 3.11 -4.04
N ILE A 42 -4.96 2.17 -4.63
CA ILE A 42 -5.36 0.77 -4.73
C ILE A 42 -4.77 0.00 -3.56
N ALA A 43 -3.45 0.06 -3.42
CA ALA A 43 -2.70 -0.60 -2.38
C ALA A 43 -1.64 0.34 -1.80
N TRP A 44 -1.29 0.14 -0.55
CA TRP A 44 -0.18 0.82 0.09
C TRP A 44 0.46 -0.08 1.13
N SER A 45 1.74 0.15 1.37
CA SER A 45 2.51 -0.47 2.43
C SER A 45 3.65 0.44 2.86
N SER A 46 4.19 0.19 4.03
CA SER A 46 5.31 0.93 4.60
C SER A 46 6.19 0.00 5.42
N ALA A 47 7.43 0.42 5.68
CA ALA A 47 8.31 -0.31 6.59
C ALA A 47 7.65 -0.47 7.97
N GLY A 48 6.99 0.58 8.47
CA GLY A 48 6.25 0.52 9.75
C GLY A 48 5.12 -0.51 9.76
N SER A 49 4.32 -0.61 8.69
CA SER A 49 3.22 -1.59 8.61
C SER A 49 3.69 -3.05 8.57
N LYS A 50 4.96 -3.29 8.23
CA LYS A 50 5.58 -4.63 8.25
C LYS A 50 6.19 -5.01 9.58
N GLY A 51 5.98 -4.22 10.62
CA GLY A 51 6.44 -4.51 11.97
C GLY A 51 7.89 -4.06 12.23
N PHE A 52 8.53 -3.38 11.29
CA PHE A 52 9.80 -2.72 11.55
C PHE A 52 9.58 -1.53 12.48
N LYS A 53 10.34 -1.49 13.58
CA LYS A 53 10.25 -0.44 14.63
C LYS A 53 11.58 0.27 14.78
N GLY A 54 11.53 1.54 15.21
CA GLY A 54 12.71 2.37 15.46
C GLY A 54 13.57 2.58 14.20
N SER A 55 14.89 2.55 14.37
CA SER A 55 15.89 2.69 13.30
C SER A 55 15.83 1.58 12.23
N ARG A 56 15.20 0.43 12.52
CA ARG A 56 15.04 -0.63 11.52
C ARG A 56 14.14 -0.24 10.35
N LYS A 57 13.29 0.79 10.51
CA LYS A 57 12.39 1.29 9.45
C LYS A 57 13.11 1.99 8.30
N SER A 58 14.31 2.50 8.52
CA SER A 58 15.09 3.22 7.51
C SER A 58 16.06 2.33 6.75
N THR A 59 16.07 1.03 7.05
CA THR A 59 16.93 0.07 6.37
C THR A 59 16.42 -0.24 4.96
N PRO A 60 17.33 -0.49 3.99
CA PRO A 60 16.92 -0.88 2.64
C PRO A 60 16.14 -2.20 2.63
N PHE A 61 16.43 -3.10 3.58
CA PHE A 61 15.68 -4.35 3.73
C PHE A 61 14.21 -4.10 4.10
N ALA A 62 13.94 -3.18 5.02
CA ALA A 62 12.57 -2.85 5.38
C ALA A 62 11.80 -2.20 4.21
N ALA A 63 12.48 -1.40 3.39
CA ALA A 63 11.92 -0.83 2.16
C ALA A 63 11.56 -1.92 1.14
N GLN A 64 12.43 -2.91 0.94
CA GLN A 64 12.17 -4.04 0.04
C GLN A 64 10.95 -4.85 0.48
N VAL A 65 10.85 -5.20 1.77
CA VAL A 65 9.72 -5.95 2.30
C VAL A 65 8.41 -5.17 2.19
N ALA A 66 8.45 -3.84 2.35
CA ALA A 66 7.30 -2.98 2.11
C ALA A 66 6.90 -2.93 0.62
N ALA A 67 7.89 -2.90 -0.29
CA ALA A 67 7.65 -2.87 -1.73
C ALA A 67 6.98 -4.16 -2.21
N GLU A 68 7.50 -5.31 -1.79
CA GLU A 68 6.94 -6.62 -2.14
C GLU A 68 5.49 -6.76 -1.67
N ASP A 69 5.16 -6.23 -0.50
CA ASP A 69 3.81 -6.28 0.03
C ASP A 69 2.83 -5.35 -0.68
N ALA A 70 3.27 -4.11 -0.98
CA ALA A 70 2.47 -3.21 -1.79
C ALA A 70 2.21 -3.84 -3.17
N ALA A 71 3.23 -4.43 -3.80
CA ALA A 71 3.11 -5.12 -5.08
C ALA A 71 2.16 -6.32 -5.01
N LYS A 72 2.30 -7.21 -4.01
CA LYS A 72 1.39 -8.36 -3.82
C LYS A 72 -0.07 -7.91 -3.69
N LYS A 73 -0.34 -6.89 -2.86
CA LYS A 73 -1.68 -6.32 -2.70
C LYS A 73 -2.20 -5.71 -4.02
N ALA A 74 -1.36 -5.04 -4.79
CA ALA A 74 -1.75 -4.50 -6.09
C ALA A 74 -2.06 -5.60 -7.12
N MET A 75 -1.29 -6.70 -7.12
CA MET A 75 -1.55 -7.87 -7.97
C MET A 75 -2.89 -8.54 -7.65
N GLU A 76 -3.28 -8.61 -6.37
CA GLU A 76 -4.61 -9.07 -5.95
C GLU A 76 -5.75 -8.19 -6.50
N HIS A 77 -5.46 -6.93 -6.81
CA HIS A 77 -6.36 -5.97 -7.44
C HIS A 77 -6.28 -5.98 -8.98
N GLY A 78 -5.59 -6.97 -9.56
CA GLY A 78 -5.54 -7.16 -11.00
C GLY A 78 -4.47 -6.33 -11.71
N MET A 79 -3.58 -5.65 -10.98
CA MET A 79 -2.42 -5.01 -11.60
C MET A 79 -1.46 -6.07 -12.14
N ARG A 80 -1.08 -5.89 -13.40
CA ARG A 80 -0.09 -6.70 -14.09
C ARG A 80 0.78 -5.75 -14.91
N THR A 81 2.09 -6.01 -14.92
CA THR A 81 3.04 -5.34 -15.81
C THR A 81 2.65 -5.51 -17.27
#